data_AF-A0A7V1EP45-F1
#
_entry.id   AF-A0A7V1EP45-F1
#
_cell.length_a   1.000
_cell.length_b   1.000
_cell.length_c   1.000
_cell.angle_alpha   90.00
_cell.angle_beta   90.00
_cell.angle_gamma   90.00
#
_symmetry.space_group_name_H-M   'P 1'
#
loop_
_entity.id
_entity.type
_entity.pdbx_description
1 polymer ?
#
loop_
_entity_poly.entity_id
_entity_poly.type
_entity_poly.pdbx_seq_one_letter_code
_entity_poly.pdbx_strand_id
1 'polypeptide(L)'
;FPYRIVTNGTLFHHRSGVLTRRSKGMSFVEAEPRLSVNANDAKKLEIEDNSIVRVVSKQGEVETKVFVTNKVMVGMLFLPLHANWNSSFNMLTKSKLDPSSKSPNMEGTFVDVIPVTRKKELMTLSINDKEITVERGTTILEAAKKLDIYIPTLCYHSGMSPFGACRLCLVEIEGTNKLLASCITPVLNNMKVSTETDAVRKLRKMILELLLAKHPVDCLVCDKGGECDLQKLTFLYGPERNRFGAQTLESVTDDSRALVDRDMSKCILCKKCVRACSEMQGVNAISFSRRGFKTEMGTFYGKDLDCEFCGRCVSVCPTGALTNKLSKHAARPWEMKETSTICPYCGCGCSMVLNIKDNKIVRVIAKEGSGINNGNLCVKGRYGYTFVNDQERLTTPLIKRSGKFIRVSWEEAFKFIASKLKTIKEQAGPDSIMGLGSAYCTNEDNYVFQKFMRTAIGTNNVDTACFHYEHAASLKVLTQVFGSGSMTNSFNEIADAKSILVI
;
A
#
# COMPACT_ATOMS: atom_id res chain seq x y z
N PHE A 1 23.18 -22.14 -30.34
CA PHE A 1 23.29 -23.14 -29.26
C PHE A 1 24.55 -22.95 -28.39
N PRO A 2 24.70 -21.82 -27.68
CA PRO A 2 25.88 -21.52 -26.87
C PRO A 2 25.91 -22.24 -25.51
N TYR A 3 24.79 -22.86 -25.09
CA TYR A 3 24.67 -23.50 -23.79
C TYR A 3 24.63 -25.02 -23.91
N ARG A 4 25.24 -25.72 -22.94
CA ARG A 4 25.11 -27.18 -22.79
C ARG A 4 24.04 -27.48 -21.75
N ILE A 5 22.98 -28.20 -22.12
CA ILE A 5 21.94 -28.64 -21.19
C ILE A 5 22.19 -30.07 -20.74
N VAL A 6 22.02 -30.31 -19.44
CA VAL A 6 22.11 -31.62 -18.79
C VAL A 6 20.82 -31.93 -18.05
N THR A 7 20.56 -33.20 -17.78
CA THR A 7 19.32 -33.66 -17.13
C THR A 7 19.60 -34.69 -16.05
N ASN A 8 18.78 -34.71 -15.01
CA ASN A 8 18.75 -35.75 -13.98
C ASN A 8 17.40 -35.68 -13.21
N GLY A 9 17.22 -36.55 -12.22
CA GLY A 9 16.16 -36.40 -11.22
C GLY A 9 16.43 -35.21 -10.29
N THR A 10 15.39 -34.79 -9.58
CA THR A 10 15.50 -33.84 -8.47
C THR A 10 15.34 -34.57 -7.14
N LEU A 11 15.63 -33.89 -6.03
CA LEU A 11 15.40 -34.44 -4.69
C LEU A 11 13.94 -34.90 -4.50
N PHE A 12 12.99 -34.16 -5.07
CA PHE A 12 11.55 -34.44 -4.94
C PHE A 12 11.02 -35.40 -6.00
N HIS A 13 11.67 -35.47 -7.18
CA HIS A 13 11.25 -36.37 -8.25
C HIS A 13 12.38 -37.26 -8.79
N HIS A 14 12.26 -38.56 -8.50
CA HIS A 14 13.17 -39.56 -9.03
C HIS A 14 12.97 -39.78 -10.55
N ARG A 15 14.03 -39.53 -11.34
CA ARG A 15 14.07 -39.67 -12.80
C ARG A 15 12.87 -39.01 -13.48
N SER A 16 12.02 -39.78 -14.17
CA SER A 16 10.85 -39.29 -14.90
C SER A 16 9.64 -38.97 -14.02
N GLY A 17 9.70 -39.25 -12.71
CA GLY A 17 8.65 -38.91 -11.74
C GLY A 17 7.47 -39.88 -11.67
N VAL A 18 7.59 -41.09 -12.25
CA VAL A 18 6.50 -42.09 -12.36
C VAL A 18 5.86 -42.44 -11.02
N LEU A 19 6.67 -42.57 -9.97
CA LEU A 19 6.21 -42.87 -8.61
C LEU A 19 5.97 -41.59 -7.79
N THR A 20 6.93 -40.66 -7.80
CA THR A 20 6.94 -39.49 -6.91
C THR A 20 5.84 -38.48 -7.24
N ARG A 21 5.40 -38.35 -8.50
CA ARG A 21 4.26 -37.48 -8.86
C ARG A 21 2.91 -37.99 -8.35
N ARG A 22 2.81 -39.26 -7.92
CA ARG A 22 1.60 -39.79 -7.26
C ARG A 22 1.51 -39.36 -5.79
N SER A 23 2.62 -38.88 -5.21
CA SER A 23 2.63 -38.31 -3.86
C SER A 23 2.19 -36.84 -3.90
N LYS A 24 1.06 -36.54 -3.26
CA LYS A 24 0.51 -35.18 -3.18
C LYS A 24 1.47 -34.21 -2.47
N GLY A 25 2.23 -34.69 -1.47
CA GLY A 25 3.18 -33.85 -0.73
C GLY A 25 4.39 -33.44 -1.58
N MET A 26 4.98 -34.37 -2.32
CA MET A 26 6.12 -34.07 -3.21
C MET A 26 5.71 -33.18 -4.38
N SER A 27 4.55 -33.45 -4.97
CA SER A 27 4.00 -32.64 -6.07
C SER A 27 3.56 -31.24 -5.64
N PHE A 28 3.27 -31.03 -4.35
CA PHE A 28 3.03 -29.71 -3.79
C PHE A 28 4.32 -28.87 -3.73
N VAL A 29 5.44 -29.50 -3.39
CA VAL A 29 6.74 -28.82 -3.26
C VAL A 29 7.36 -28.50 -4.62
N GLU A 30 7.30 -29.43 -5.58
CA GLU A 30 7.83 -29.23 -6.94
C GLU A 30 6.80 -29.68 -7.99
N ALA A 31 5.85 -28.79 -8.33
CA ALA A 31 4.73 -29.15 -9.20
C ALA A 31 5.09 -29.26 -10.69
N GLU A 32 6.07 -28.48 -11.15
CA GLU A 32 6.46 -28.32 -12.56
C GLU A 32 7.98 -28.26 -12.72
N PRO A 33 8.55 -28.83 -13.80
CA PRO A 33 9.99 -28.79 -14.04
C PRO A 33 10.42 -27.37 -14.41
N ARG A 34 11.52 -26.90 -13.80
CA ARG A 34 12.12 -25.59 -14.07
C ARG A 34 13.53 -25.73 -14.64
N LEU A 35 13.87 -24.89 -15.61
CA LEU A 35 15.23 -24.77 -16.15
C LEU A 35 16.11 -24.02 -15.17
N SER A 36 17.10 -24.71 -14.60
CA SER A 36 18.10 -24.10 -13.74
C SER A 36 19.16 -23.38 -14.58
N VAL A 37 19.34 -22.08 -14.33
CA VAL A 37 20.28 -21.21 -15.06
C VAL A 37 21.21 -20.52 -14.08
N ASN A 38 22.50 -20.41 -14.42
CA ASN A 38 23.46 -19.66 -13.62
C ASN A 38 23.10 -18.16 -13.58
N ALA A 39 23.28 -17.48 -12.45
CA ALA A 39 22.95 -16.06 -12.31
C ALA A 39 23.68 -15.15 -13.31
N ASN A 40 24.91 -15.48 -13.72
CA ASN A 40 25.65 -14.70 -14.71
C ASN A 40 25.09 -14.90 -16.13
N ASP A 41 24.63 -16.10 -16.46
CA ASP A 41 24.00 -16.36 -17.76
C ASP A 41 22.59 -15.79 -17.82
N ALA A 42 21.86 -15.83 -16.69
CA ALA A 42 20.56 -15.19 -16.57
C ALA A 42 20.65 -13.67 -16.80
N LYS A 43 21.68 -13.01 -16.26
CA LYS A 43 21.97 -11.59 -16.54
C LYS A 43 22.30 -11.33 -18.01
N LYS A 44 23.11 -12.19 -18.65
CA LYS A 44 23.46 -12.05 -20.08
C LYS A 44 22.25 -12.24 -21.00
N LEU A 45 21.31 -13.09 -20.60
CA LEU A 45 20.08 -13.40 -21.34
C LEU A 45 18.91 -12.46 -20.99
N GLU A 46 19.11 -11.51 -20.06
CA GLU A 46 18.07 -10.61 -19.56
C GLU A 46 16.82 -11.36 -19.03
N ILE A 47 17.03 -12.50 -18.36
CA ILE A 47 15.97 -13.33 -17.78
C ILE A 47 16.03 -13.33 -16.26
N GLU A 48 14.86 -13.19 -15.63
CA GLU A 48 14.69 -13.23 -14.17
C GLU A 48 14.17 -14.60 -13.69
N ASP A 49 14.25 -14.85 -12.38
CA ASP A 49 13.72 -16.06 -11.77
C ASP A 49 12.19 -16.16 -11.94
N ASN A 50 11.70 -17.34 -12.36
CA ASN A 50 10.35 -17.63 -12.88
C ASN A 50 9.99 -17.06 -14.26
N SER A 51 10.92 -16.43 -14.99
CA SER A 51 10.67 -16.08 -16.40
C SER A 51 10.36 -17.32 -17.22
N ILE A 52 9.45 -17.21 -18.18
CA ILE A 52 9.20 -18.29 -19.13
C ILE A 52 10.21 -18.16 -20.26
N VAL A 53 10.92 -19.26 -20.54
CA VAL A 53 11.88 -19.32 -21.65
C VAL A 53 11.54 -20.49 -22.55
N ARG A 54 11.86 -20.33 -23.83
CA ARG A 54 11.83 -21.39 -24.81
C ARG A 54 13.25 -21.86 -25.03
N VAL A 55 13.50 -23.12 -24.67
CA VAL A 55 14.79 -23.77 -24.88
C VAL A 55 14.70 -24.51 -26.20
N VAL A 56 15.64 -24.24 -27.11
CA VAL A 56 15.65 -24.80 -28.47
C VAL A 56 16.92 -25.60 -28.67
N SER A 57 16.80 -26.85 -29.12
CA SER A 57 17.91 -27.68 -29.59
C SER A 57 17.81 -27.88 -31.11
N LYS A 58 18.82 -28.52 -31.72
CA LYS A 58 18.73 -28.95 -33.13
C LYS A 58 17.57 -29.94 -33.41
N GLN A 59 16.98 -30.53 -32.37
CA GLN A 59 16.13 -31.72 -32.46
C GLN A 59 14.69 -31.48 -31.97
N GLY A 60 14.47 -30.37 -31.24
CA GLY A 60 13.16 -29.97 -30.73
C GLY A 60 13.26 -28.74 -29.83
N GLU A 61 12.12 -28.32 -29.28
CA GLU A 61 12.02 -27.17 -28.39
C GLU A 61 11.11 -27.48 -27.20
N VAL A 62 11.32 -26.77 -26.08
CA VAL A 62 10.50 -26.90 -24.88
C VAL A 62 10.32 -25.54 -24.20
N GLU A 63 9.12 -25.28 -23.71
CA GLU A 63 8.85 -24.11 -22.87
C GLU A 63 8.81 -24.50 -21.39
N THR A 64 9.54 -23.73 -20.58
CA THR A 64 9.68 -23.98 -19.14
C THR A 64 10.00 -22.68 -18.40
N LYS A 65 9.79 -22.68 -17.08
CA LYS A 65 10.14 -21.55 -16.21
C LYS A 65 11.61 -21.64 -15.81
N VAL A 66 12.25 -20.49 -15.65
CA VAL A 66 13.62 -20.37 -15.19
C VAL A 66 13.68 -20.45 -13.67
N PHE A 67 14.66 -21.19 -13.16
CA PHE A 67 15.10 -21.16 -11.78
C PHE A 67 16.54 -20.65 -11.74
N VAL A 68 16.74 -19.41 -11.27
CA VAL A 68 18.08 -18.82 -11.23
C VAL A 68 18.84 -19.35 -10.01
N THR A 69 19.99 -19.99 -10.24
CA THR A 69 20.77 -20.63 -9.18
C THR A 69 22.26 -20.65 -9.48
N ASN A 70 23.07 -20.49 -8.45
CA ASN A 70 24.53 -20.61 -8.56
C ASN A 70 25.03 -22.06 -8.50
N LYS A 71 24.10 -23.05 -8.40
CA LYS A 71 24.44 -24.49 -8.40
C LYS A 71 24.81 -25.03 -9.78
N VAL A 72 24.45 -24.33 -10.85
CA VAL A 72 24.80 -24.70 -12.23
C VAL A 72 25.97 -23.83 -12.68
N MET A 73 26.95 -24.40 -13.37
CA MET A 73 28.11 -23.65 -13.87
C MET A 73 27.72 -22.72 -15.03
N VAL A 74 28.49 -21.64 -15.22
CA VAL A 74 28.34 -20.72 -16.36
C VAL A 74 28.50 -21.49 -17.67
N GLY A 75 27.59 -21.28 -18.62
CA GLY A 75 27.52 -21.99 -19.90
C GLY A 75 26.79 -23.34 -19.83
N MET A 76 26.36 -23.78 -18.64
CA MET A 76 25.55 -24.99 -18.45
C MET A 76 24.13 -24.66 -18.01
N LEU A 77 23.19 -25.51 -18.41
CA LEU A 77 21.79 -25.45 -18.03
C LEU A 77 21.37 -26.81 -17.48
N PHE A 78 20.49 -26.84 -16.49
CA PHE A 78 19.94 -28.09 -15.97
C PHE A 78 18.42 -28.09 -16.07
N LEU A 79 17.86 -29.08 -16.77
CA LEU A 79 16.42 -29.28 -16.85
C LEU A 79 16.09 -30.68 -16.32
N PRO A 80 15.28 -30.78 -15.25
CA PRO A 80 14.89 -32.07 -14.71
C PRO A 80 14.26 -33.01 -15.74
N LEU A 81 14.51 -34.31 -15.58
CA LEU A 81 13.98 -35.35 -16.47
C LEU A 81 12.48 -35.60 -16.25
N HIS A 82 11.93 -35.19 -15.10
CA HIS A 82 10.55 -35.49 -14.74
C HIS A 82 9.55 -34.77 -15.65
N ALA A 83 8.61 -35.53 -16.19
CA ALA A 83 7.74 -35.07 -17.27
C ALA A 83 6.45 -34.48 -16.71
N ASN A 84 6.14 -33.23 -17.06
CA ASN A 84 4.80 -32.86 -17.50
C ASN A 84 4.82 -32.97 -19.04
N TRP A 85 3.78 -33.50 -19.68
CA TRP A 85 3.81 -33.88 -21.11
C TRP A 85 4.30 -32.77 -22.07
N ASN A 86 4.22 -31.50 -21.66
CA ASN A 86 4.56 -30.34 -22.47
C ASN A 86 5.90 -29.67 -22.10
N SER A 87 6.62 -30.12 -21.07
CA SER A 87 7.81 -29.43 -20.53
C SER A 87 8.96 -30.37 -20.12
N SER A 88 9.13 -31.50 -20.83
CA SER A 88 10.15 -32.50 -20.49
C SER A 88 11.44 -32.33 -21.30
N PHE A 89 12.59 -32.67 -20.69
CA PHE A 89 13.88 -32.72 -21.38
C PHE A 89 13.86 -33.61 -22.63
N ASN A 90 13.05 -34.67 -22.65
CA ASN A 90 12.90 -35.56 -23.80
C ASN A 90 12.36 -34.84 -25.05
N MET A 91 11.73 -33.67 -24.92
CA MET A 91 11.33 -32.85 -26.07
C MET A 91 12.53 -32.21 -26.79
N LEU A 92 13.67 -32.08 -26.09
CA LEU A 92 14.91 -31.52 -26.63
C LEU A 92 15.81 -32.58 -27.27
N THR A 93 15.54 -33.86 -27.06
CA THR A 93 16.38 -34.99 -27.52
C THR A 93 15.54 -36.05 -28.24
N LYS A 94 15.87 -36.36 -29.50
CA LYS A 94 15.29 -37.54 -30.19
C LYS A 94 16.13 -38.79 -29.96
N SER A 95 15.49 -39.96 -30.04
CA SER A 95 16.07 -41.30 -29.88
C SER A 95 17.00 -41.70 -31.05
N LYS A 96 18.05 -40.91 -31.30
CA LYS A 96 19.15 -41.32 -32.16
C LYS A 96 20.11 -42.15 -31.30
N LEU A 97 20.18 -43.45 -31.59
CA LEU A 97 21.06 -44.38 -30.89
C LEU A 97 22.51 -44.13 -31.32
N ASP A 98 23.42 -44.23 -30.36
CA ASP A 98 24.86 -44.25 -30.62
C ASP A 98 25.21 -45.40 -31.60
N PRO A 99 25.97 -45.16 -32.68
CA PRO A 99 26.23 -46.16 -33.72
C PRO A 99 26.92 -47.43 -33.21
N SER A 100 27.71 -47.31 -32.14
CA SER A 100 28.55 -48.38 -31.61
C SER A 100 27.86 -49.15 -30.48
N SER A 101 27.28 -48.44 -29.50
CA SER A 101 26.64 -49.03 -28.32
C SER A 101 25.13 -49.24 -28.47
N LYS A 102 24.52 -48.72 -29.55
CA LYS A 102 23.07 -48.67 -29.75
C LYS A 102 22.30 -48.09 -28.55
N SER A 103 22.96 -47.29 -27.71
CA SER A 103 22.35 -46.64 -26.55
C SER A 103 21.80 -45.27 -26.93
N PRO A 104 20.63 -44.84 -26.39
CA PRO A 104 20.12 -43.49 -26.62
C PRO A 104 21.06 -42.44 -26.03
N ASN A 105 21.22 -41.30 -26.68
CA ASN A 105 21.98 -40.18 -26.14
C ASN A 105 21.21 -39.55 -24.96
N MET A 106 21.50 -39.98 -23.73
CA MET A 106 20.67 -39.69 -22.55
C MET A 106 21.17 -38.55 -21.64
N GLU A 107 22.33 -37.93 -21.92
CA GLU A 107 23.02 -37.15 -20.87
C GLU A 107 23.26 -35.67 -21.17
N GLY A 108 22.95 -35.18 -22.38
CA GLY A 108 22.97 -33.74 -22.66
C GLY A 108 22.97 -33.37 -24.14
N THR A 109 22.62 -32.13 -24.45
CA THR A 109 22.68 -31.56 -25.81
C THR A 109 23.05 -30.08 -25.75
N PHE A 110 23.34 -29.47 -26.90
CA PHE A 110 23.54 -28.03 -27.00
C PHE A 110 22.23 -27.34 -27.34
N VAL A 111 21.93 -26.27 -26.61
CA VAL A 111 20.67 -25.52 -26.72
C VAL A 111 20.90 -24.02 -26.80
N ASP A 112 19.87 -23.34 -27.27
CA ASP A 112 19.68 -21.90 -27.17
C ASP A 112 18.52 -21.61 -26.23
N VAL A 113 18.55 -20.45 -25.58
CA VAL A 113 17.50 -20.01 -24.66
C VAL A 113 16.93 -18.70 -25.17
N ILE A 114 15.65 -18.71 -25.51
CA ILE A 114 14.92 -17.56 -26.03
C ILE A 114 13.95 -17.08 -24.94
N PRO A 115 14.05 -15.84 -24.45
CA PRO A 115 13.08 -15.28 -23.52
C PRO A 115 11.68 -15.25 -24.16
N VAL A 116 10.68 -15.84 -23.51
CA VAL A 116 9.28 -15.72 -23.94
C VAL A 116 8.68 -14.54 -23.19
N THR A 117 8.84 -13.34 -23.74
CA THR A 117 8.07 -12.19 -23.29
C THR A 117 6.61 -12.46 -23.63
N ARG A 118 5.78 -12.82 -22.65
CA ARG A 118 4.33 -12.69 -22.82
C ARG A 118 4.06 -11.21 -23.03
N LYS A 119 3.83 -10.80 -24.29
CA LYS A 119 3.24 -9.51 -24.60
C LYS A 119 2.03 -9.35 -23.69
N LYS A 120 2.01 -8.28 -22.89
CA LYS A 120 0.82 -7.90 -22.15
C LYS A 120 -0.32 -7.82 -23.16
N GLU A 121 -1.32 -8.68 -22.99
CA GLU A 121 -2.42 -8.75 -23.92
C GLU A 121 -3.25 -7.48 -23.74
N LEU A 122 -3.20 -6.62 -24.75
CA LEU A 122 -3.92 -5.35 -24.77
C LEU A 122 -5.33 -5.59 -25.29
N MET A 123 -6.30 -4.99 -24.62
CA MET A 123 -7.72 -5.05 -24.97
C MET A 123 -8.20 -3.65 -25.36
N THR A 124 -8.88 -3.53 -26.50
CA THR A 124 -9.50 -2.28 -26.95
C THR A 124 -10.99 -2.32 -26.66
N LEU A 125 -11.52 -1.27 -26.04
CA LEU A 125 -12.95 -1.08 -25.79
C LEU A 125 -13.35 0.38 -26.04
N SER A 126 -14.66 0.61 -26.16
CA SER A 126 -15.25 1.96 -26.22
C SER A 126 -16.15 2.21 -25.01
N ILE A 127 -15.99 3.36 -24.36
CA ILE A 127 -16.83 3.83 -23.25
C ILE A 127 -17.39 5.20 -23.62
N ASN A 128 -18.72 5.32 -23.74
CA ASN A 128 -19.40 6.52 -24.23
C ASN A 128 -18.75 7.07 -25.53
N ASP A 129 -18.58 6.21 -26.53
CA ASP A 129 -17.97 6.53 -27.83
C ASP A 129 -16.48 6.93 -27.81
N LYS A 130 -15.81 6.83 -26.65
CA LYS A 130 -14.36 7.03 -26.53
C LYS A 130 -13.64 5.69 -26.47
N GLU A 131 -12.73 5.47 -27.41
CA GLU A 131 -11.88 4.27 -27.43
C GLU A 131 -10.71 4.37 -26.44
N ILE A 132 -10.40 3.24 -25.78
CA ILE A 132 -9.22 3.09 -24.94
C ILE A 132 -8.64 1.68 -25.08
N THR A 133 -7.31 1.59 -24.97
CA THR A 133 -6.59 0.33 -24.92
C THR A 133 -6.04 0.11 -23.51
N VAL A 134 -6.40 -1.01 -22.88
CA VAL A 134 -6.00 -1.34 -21.51
C VAL A 134 -5.42 -2.75 -21.41
N GLU A 135 -4.68 -3.02 -20.34
CA GLU A 135 -4.15 -4.36 -20.07
C GLU A 135 -5.29 -5.32 -19.69
N ARG A 136 -5.21 -6.56 -20.16
CA ARG A 136 -6.14 -7.63 -19.78
C ARG A 136 -6.24 -7.77 -18.26
N GLY A 137 -7.46 -7.78 -17.74
CA GLY A 137 -7.75 -7.86 -16.30
C GLY A 137 -8.14 -6.52 -15.67
N THR A 138 -7.92 -5.40 -16.37
CA THR A 138 -8.42 -4.08 -15.95
C THR A 138 -9.96 -4.10 -15.88
N THR A 139 -10.55 -3.50 -14.84
CA THR A 139 -12.01 -3.39 -14.73
C THR A 139 -12.55 -2.24 -15.58
N ILE A 140 -13.84 -2.28 -15.95
CA ILE A 140 -14.48 -1.18 -16.69
C ILE A 140 -14.37 0.14 -15.92
N LEU A 141 -14.48 0.11 -14.59
CA LEU A 141 -14.36 1.31 -13.75
C LEU A 141 -12.97 1.94 -13.83
N GLU A 142 -11.91 1.13 -13.82
CA GLU A 142 -10.52 1.62 -13.94
C GLU A 142 -10.24 2.16 -15.34
N ALA A 143 -10.77 1.51 -16.38
CA ALA A 143 -10.70 2.00 -17.75
C ALA A 143 -11.43 3.35 -17.89
N ALA A 144 -12.63 3.48 -17.32
CA ALA A 144 -13.39 4.73 -17.32
C ALA A 144 -12.65 5.87 -16.61
N LYS A 145 -11.98 5.59 -15.48
CA LYS A 145 -11.15 6.57 -14.77
C LYS A 145 -9.99 7.10 -15.61
N LYS A 146 -9.37 6.25 -16.44
CA LYS A 146 -8.30 6.69 -17.36
C LYS A 146 -8.80 7.61 -18.48
N LEU A 147 -10.10 7.57 -18.79
CA LEU A 147 -10.77 8.45 -19.77
C LEU A 147 -11.42 9.69 -19.13
N ASP A 148 -11.19 9.94 -17.83
CA ASP A 148 -11.88 10.95 -17.04
C ASP A 148 -13.42 10.85 -17.09
N ILE A 149 -13.94 9.64 -17.30
CA ILE A 149 -15.38 9.36 -17.26
C ILE A 149 -15.78 9.01 -15.82
N TYR A 150 -16.63 9.84 -15.23
CA TYR A 150 -17.10 9.63 -13.86
C TYR A 150 -18.18 8.54 -13.80
N ILE A 151 -17.91 7.47 -13.05
CA ILE A 151 -18.90 6.44 -12.69
C ILE A 151 -19.08 6.46 -11.16
N PRO A 152 -20.32 6.60 -10.66
CA PRO A 152 -20.56 6.75 -9.22
C PRO A 152 -20.31 5.45 -8.45
N THR A 153 -19.59 5.55 -7.33
CA THR A 153 -19.29 4.41 -6.46
C THR A 153 -19.34 4.79 -4.99
N LEU A 154 -19.96 3.95 -4.15
CA LEU A 154 -19.90 4.09 -2.69
C LEU A 154 -19.04 3.01 -2.00
N CYS A 155 -18.92 1.81 -2.58
CA CYS A 155 -18.20 0.69 -1.98
C CYS A 155 -16.82 0.40 -2.60
N TYR A 156 -16.47 1.05 -3.72
CA TYR A 156 -15.19 0.85 -4.40
C TYR A 156 -14.10 1.74 -3.80
N HIS A 157 -12.87 1.23 -3.77
CA HIS A 157 -11.65 1.92 -3.40
C HIS A 157 -10.50 1.24 -4.13
N SER A 158 -9.52 2.00 -4.64
CA SER A 158 -8.44 1.49 -5.50
C SER A 158 -7.48 0.52 -4.79
N GLY A 159 -7.14 0.80 -3.53
CA GLY A 159 -6.26 -0.04 -2.72
C GLY A 159 -6.91 -1.28 -2.10
N MET A 160 -8.09 -1.72 -2.57
CA MET A 160 -8.79 -2.89 -2.06
C MET A 160 -9.36 -3.72 -3.21
N SER A 161 -9.60 -5.01 -3.00
CA SER A 161 -10.19 -5.88 -4.03
C SER A 161 -11.59 -5.41 -4.52
N PRO A 162 -12.06 -5.84 -5.70
CA PRO A 162 -13.43 -5.54 -6.12
C PRO A 162 -14.50 -6.22 -5.24
N PHE A 163 -15.58 -5.50 -4.87
CA PHE A 163 -16.66 -6.05 -4.01
C PHE A 163 -18.07 -5.93 -4.61
N GLY A 164 -18.41 -4.81 -5.25
CA GLY A 164 -19.67 -4.67 -5.98
C GLY A 164 -20.96 -4.60 -5.16
N ALA A 165 -20.93 -4.26 -3.87
CA ALA A 165 -22.14 -4.23 -3.03
C ALA A 165 -23.09 -3.06 -3.28
N CYS A 166 -22.58 -1.84 -3.54
CA CYS A 166 -23.46 -0.66 -3.62
C CYS A 166 -24.31 -0.57 -4.90
N ARG A 167 -23.92 -1.30 -5.96
CA ARG A 167 -24.61 -1.31 -7.27
C ARG A 167 -24.84 0.06 -7.95
N LEU A 168 -24.17 1.13 -7.51
CA LEU A 168 -24.27 2.44 -8.19
C LEU A 168 -23.45 2.51 -9.49
N CYS A 169 -22.38 1.72 -9.57
CA CYS A 169 -21.50 1.64 -10.72
C CYS A 169 -22.04 0.76 -11.87
N LEU A 170 -23.36 0.60 -11.94
CA LEU A 170 -23.99 -0.14 -13.03
C LEU A 170 -23.82 0.63 -14.34
N VAL A 171 -23.50 -0.13 -15.38
CA VAL A 171 -23.32 0.33 -16.77
C VAL A 171 -24.02 -0.64 -17.71
N GLU A 172 -24.34 -0.14 -18.89
CA GLU A 172 -24.95 -0.93 -19.96
C GLU A 172 -23.88 -1.35 -20.96
N ILE A 173 -23.92 -2.61 -21.38
CA ILE A 173 -22.97 -3.17 -22.36
C ILE A 173 -23.78 -3.67 -23.55
N GLU A 174 -23.38 -3.24 -24.75
CA GLU A 174 -24.03 -3.67 -26.00
C GLU A 174 -24.02 -5.20 -26.13
N GLY A 175 -25.17 -5.78 -26.50
CA GLY A 175 -25.35 -7.23 -26.61
C GLY A 175 -25.71 -7.94 -25.29
N THR A 176 -25.81 -7.23 -24.17
CA THR A 176 -26.28 -7.81 -22.89
C THR A 176 -27.62 -7.20 -22.45
N ASN A 177 -28.57 -8.05 -22.07
CA ASN A 177 -29.88 -7.61 -21.56
C ASN A 177 -29.86 -7.20 -20.07
N LYS A 178 -28.69 -7.15 -19.43
CA LYS A 178 -28.54 -6.90 -17.99
C LYS A 178 -27.50 -5.80 -17.77
N LEU A 179 -27.79 -4.92 -16.82
CA LEU A 179 -26.82 -3.93 -16.35
C LEU A 179 -25.76 -4.62 -15.49
N LEU A 180 -24.49 -4.33 -15.75
CA LEU A 180 -23.35 -4.95 -15.09
C LEU A 180 -22.59 -3.93 -14.25
N ALA A 181 -21.99 -4.39 -13.15
CA ALA A 181 -21.27 -3.51 -12.23
C ALA A 181 -19.84 -3.28 -12.72
N SER A 182 -19.52 -2.06 -13.14
CA SER A 182 -18.23 -1.72 -13.75
C SER A 182 -17.02 -1.99 -12.86
N CYS A 183 -17.21 -2.00 -11.53
CA CYS A 183 -16.12 -2.20 -10.58
C CYS A 183 -15.63 -3.65 -10.49
N ILE A 184 -16.42 -4.65 -10.91
CA ILE A 184 -16.05 -6.07 -10.89
C ILE A 184 -15.89 -6.66 -12.29
N THR A 185 -16.53 -6.06 -13.29
CA THR A 185 -16.54 -6.59 -14.64
C THR A 185 -15.21 -6.27 -15.33
N PRO A 186 -14.42 -7.28 -15.73
CA PRO A 186 -13.20 -7.06 -16.51
C PRO A 186 -13.55 -6.62 -17.93
N VAL A 187 -12.67 -5.82 -18.52
CA VAL A 187 -12.76 -5.40 -19.91
C VAL A 187 -12.54 -6.57 -20.86
N LEU A 188 -13.35 -6.64 -21.93
CA LEU A 188 -13.17 -7.55 -23.06
C LEU A 188 -12.92 -6.75 -24.35
N ASN A 189 -12.31 -7.40 -25.34
CA ASN A 189 -12.09 -6.80 -26.66
C ASN A 189 -13.42 -6.44 -27.34
N ASN A 190 -13.43 -5.29 -28.01
CA ASN A 190 -14.57 -4.73 -28.75
C ASN A 190 -15.82 -4.52 -27.89
N MET A 191 -15.65 -4.38 -26.57
CA MET A 191 -16.73 -4.06 -25.66
C MET A 191 -17.16 -2.60 -25.86
N LYS A 192 -18.46 -2.35 -25.95
CA LYS A 192 -19.04 -1.00 -25.98
C LYS A 192 -19.88 -0.78 -24.75
N VAL A 193 -19.51 0.23 -23.95
CA VAL A 193 -20.09 0.51 -22.64
C VAL A 193 -20.74 1.88 -22.66
N SER A 194 -22.00 1.94 -22.24
CA SER A 194 -22.74 3.18 -22.01
C SER A 194 -22.98 3.40 -20.52
N THR A 195 -22.65 4.59 -20.02
CA THR A 195 -22.64 4.86 -18.57
C THR A 195 -23.82 5.71 -18.06
N GLU A 196 -24.56 6.38 -18.95
CA GLU A 196 -25.59 7.38 -18.60
C GLU A 196 -26.93 7.15 -19.34
N THR A 197 -27.26 5.91 -19.70
CA THR A 197 -28.56 5.59 -20.31
C THR A 197 -29.72 5.78 -19.32
N ASP A 198 -30.94 5.99 -19.83
CA ASP A 198 -32.13 6.20 -19.00
C ASP A 198 -32.37 5.05 -18.02
N ALA A 199 -32.10 3.81 -18.45
CA ALA A 199 -32.20 2.63 -17.60
C ALA A 199 -31.21 2.69 -16.43
N VAL A 200 -29.96 3.05 -16.69
CA VAL A 200 -28.92 3.21 -15.66
C VAL A 200 -29.28 4.33 -14.69
N ARG A 201 -29.74 5.49 -15.17
CA ARG A 201 -30.11 6.63 -14.31
C ARG A 201 -31.31 6.30 -13.41
N LYS A 202 -32.35 5.66 -13.95
CA LYS A 202 -33.51 5.21 -13.16
C LYS A 202 -33.11 4.23 -12.06
N LEU A 203 -32.20 3.30 -12.35
CA LEU A 203 -31.76 2.31 -11.37
C LEU A 203 -30.87 2.93 -10.29
N ARG A 204 -29.96 3.86 -10.65
CA ARG A 204 -29.16 4.62 -9.67
C ARG A 204 -30.06 5.41 -8.71
N LYS A 205 -31.08 6.09 -9.23
CA LYS A 205 -32.08 6.81 -8.44
C LYS A 205 -32.80 5.88 -7.46
N MET A 206 -33.27 4.72 -7.92
CA MET A 206 -33.92 3.71 -7.06
C MET A 206 -32.98 3.19 -5.97
N ILE A 207 -31.72 2.90 -6.28
CA ILE A 207 -30.74 2.44 -5.28
C ILE A 207 -30.52 3.51 -4.22
N LEU A 208 -30.39 4.78 -4.61
CA LEU A 208 -30.25 5.89 -3.67
C LEU A 208 -31.50 6.06 -2.79
N GLU A 209 -32.72 5.95 -3.36
CA GLU A 209 -33.97 5.93 -2.60
C GLU A 209 -33.96 4.85 -1.50
N LEU A 210 -33.53 3.62 -1.84
CA LEU A 210 -33.46 2.51 -0.89
C LEU A 210 -32.38 2.72 0.19
N LEU A 211 -31.23 3.28 -0.17
CA LEU A 211 -30.18 3.62 0.79
C LEU A 211 -30.65 4.70 1.77
N LEU A 212 -31.36 5.71 1.28
CA LEU A 212 -31.88 6.82 2.09
C LEU A 212 -33.07 6.40 2.96
N ALA A 213 -33.79 5.33 2.61
CA ALA A 213 -34.93 4.85 3.39
C ALA A 213 -34.56 4.43 4.82
N LYS A 214 -33.30 4.03 5.05
CA LYS A 214 -32.77 3.62 6.36
C LYS A 214 -31.75 4.62 6.93
N HIS A 215 -31.58 5.78 6.30
CA HIS A 215 -30.57 6.76 6.67
C HIS A 215 -31.23 7.96 7.37
N PRO A 216 -30.73 8.41 8.54
CA PRO A 216 -31.30 9.54 9.24
C PRO A 216 -31.07 10.85 8.47
N VAL A 217 -32.00 11.80 8.61
CA VAL A 217 -31.94 13.13 7.98
C VAL A 217 -31.11 14.09 8.84
N ASP A 218 -29.87 13.69 9.12
CA ASP A 218 -28.96 14.41 10.03
C ASP A 218 -27.96 15.30 9.29
N CYS A 219 -28.09 15.51 7.98
CA CYS A 219 -27.03 16.10 7.17
C CYS A 219 -26.54 17.48 7.67
N LEU A 220 -27.41 18.28 8.30
CA LEU A 220 -27.07 19.60 8.84
C LEU A 220 -26.21 19.52 10.11
N VAL A 221 -26.41 18.49 10.94
CA VAL A 221 -25.68 18.28 12.19
C VAL A 221 -24.48 17.34 12.00
N CYS A 222 -24.57 16.39 11.06
CA CYS A 222 -23.55 15.38 10.76
C CYS A 222 -22.17 15.99 10.49
N ASP A 223 -21.12 15.47 11.12
CA ASP A 223 -19.74 15.93 10.96
C ASP A 223 -19.25 15.84 9.50
N LYS A 224 -19.65 14.77 8.81
CA LYS A 224 -19.32 14.48 7.40
C LYS A 224 -20.05 15.40 6.39
N GLY A 225 -20.92 16.30 6.85
CA GLY A 225 -21.67 17.21 5.98
C GLY A 225 -20.73 18.06 5.13
N GLY A 226 -20.91 18.05 3.81
CA GLY A 226 -20.02 18.72 2.84
C GLY A 226 -18.97 17.82 2.18
N GLU A 227 -18.56 16.73 2.84
CA GLU A 227 -17.59 15.76 2.34
C GLU A 227 -18.17 14.33 2.29
N CYS A 228 -19.50 14.20 2.33
CA CYS A 228 -20.19 12.91 2.28
C CYS A 228 -20.48 12.49 0.84
N ASP A 229 -19.94 11.33 0.43
CA ASP A 229 -20.17 10.77 -0.91
C ASP A 229 -21.65 10.45 -1.14
N LEU A 230 -22.37 9.96 -0.12
CA LEU A 230 -23.80 9.68 -0.23
C LEU A 230 -24.61 10.96 -0.49
N GLN A 231 -24.27 12.04 0.21
CA GLN A 231 -24.89 13.35 0.00
C GLN A 231 -24.64 13.84 -1.43
N LYS A 232 -23.39 13.77 -1.91
CA LYS A 232 -23.00 14.16 -3.26
C LYS A 232 -23.73 13.35 -4.33
N LEU A 233 -23.79 12.03 -4.19
CA LEU A 233 -24.45 11.16 -5.17
C LEU A 233 -25.96 11.32 -5.17
N THR A 234 -26.55 11.59 -4.00
CA THR A 234 -27.98 11.93 -3.89
C THR A 234 -28.29 13.24 -4.59
N PHE A 235 -27.43 14.25 -4.47
CA PHE A 235 -27.61 15.51 -5.22
C PHE A 235 -27.55 15.30 -6.75
N LEU A 236 -26.66 14.43 -7.23
CA LEU A 236 -26.47 14.21 -8.68
C LEU A 236 -27.51 13.29 -9.33
N TYR A 237 -27.90 12.20 -8.64
CA TYR A 237 -28.71 11.12 -9.22
C TYR A 237 -29.94 10.76 -8.37
N GLY A 238 -30.05 11.33 -7.18
CA GLY A 238 -31.07 10.97 -6.21
C GLY A 238 -32.45 11.52 -6.53
N PRO A 239 -33.46 11.10 -5.75
CA PRO A 239 -34.81 11.62 -5.85
C PRO A 239 -34.96 13.00 -5.18
N GLU A 240 -35.95 13.78 -5.62
CA GLU A 240 -36.39 14.97 -4.90
C GLU A 240 -37.10 14.62 -3.58
N ARG A 241 -37.86 13.51 -3.56
CA ARG A 241 -38.58 13.00 -2.39
C ARG A 241 -38.44 11.49 -2.30
N ASN A 242 -38.16 10.97 -1.10
CA ASN A 242 -38.09 9.54 -0.87
C ASN A 242 -39.49 8.94 -0.69
N ARG A 243 -39.86 7.98 -1.55
CA ARG A 243 -41.18 7.31 -1.53
C ARG A 243 -41.34 6.31 -0.39
N PHE A 244 -40.24 5.81 0.16
CA PHE A 244 -40.25 4.77 1.20
C PHE A 244 -40.33 5.32 2.64
N GLY A 245 -40.26 6.65 2.80
CA GLY A 245 -40.08 7.29 4.12
C GLY A 245 -38.69 7.00 4.72
N ALA A 246 -38.34 7.71 5.80
CA ALA A 246 -37.12 7.44 6.56
C ALA A 246 -37.48 6.60 7.79
N GLN A 247 -37.10 5.32 7.80
CA GLN A 247 -37.10 4.53 9.02
C GLN A 247 -35.81 4.80 9.78
N THR A 248 -35.91 5.51 10.90
CA THR A 248 -34.78 5.73 11.80
C THR A 248 -34.49 4.42 12.53
N LEU A 249 -33.29 3.88 12.34
CA LEU A 249 -32.78 2.87 13.25
C LEU A 249 -32.30 3.55 14.53
N GLU A 250 -32.70 3.03 15.69
CA GLU A 250 -32.05 3.37 16.95
C GLU A 250 -30.58 2.97 16.88
N SER A 251 -29.71 3.95 17.07
CA SER A 251 -28.27 3.73 17.14
C SER A 251 -27.93 3.21 18.53
N VAL A 252 -27.59 1.93 18.65
CA VAL A 252 -26.96 1.42 19.88
C VAL A 252 -25.48 1.81 19.80
N THR A 253 -25.17 3.02 20.28
CA THR A 253 -23.79 3.53 20.31
C THR A 253 -23.16 3.13 21.64
N ASP A 254 -22.30 2.11 21.61
CA ASP A 254 -21.30 1.92 22.66
C ASP A 254 -20.13 2.89 22.39
N ASP A 255 -20.18 4.03 23.10
CA ASP A 255 -19.28 5.19 23.01
C ASP A 255 -18.08 5.12 24.00
N SER A 256 -17.82 3.94 24.57
CA SER A 256 -16.77 3.71 25.57
C SER A 256 -15.32 3.83 25.05
N ARG A 257 -15.08 4.23 23.79
CA ARG A 257 -13.76 4.15 23.12
C ARG A 257 -13.23 5.53 22.68
N ALA A 258 -11.89 5.68 22.70
CA ALA A 258 -11.24 6.99 22.87
C ALA A 258 -11.10 7.89 21.61
N LEU A 259 -11.02 7.34 20.38
CA LEU A 259 -10.62 8.14 19.19
C LEU A 259 -11.58 8.10 17.99
N VAL A 260 -12.43 7.07 17.88
CA VAL A 260 -13.34 6.88 16.73
C VAL A 260 -14.77 6.86 17.22
N ASP A 261 -15.58 7.77 16.69
CA ASP A 261 -17.02 7.87 16.94
C ASP A 261 -17.77 7.00 15.92
N ARG A 262 -18.70 6.17 16.40
CA ARG A 262 -19.34 5.09 15.62
C ARG A 262 -20.86 5.22 15.65
N ASP A 263 -21.45 5.90 14.68
CA ASP A 263 -22.90 5.99 14.55
C ASP A 263 -23.43 5.04 13.47
N MET A 264 -23.90 3.86 13.88
CA MET A 264 -24.33 2.83 12.93
C MET A 264 -25.68 3.12 12.26
N SER A 265 -26.45 4.06 12.78
CA SER A 265 -27.66 4.55 12.09
C SER A 265 -27.33 5.16 10.72
N LYS A 266 -26.13 5.72 10.57
CA LYS A 266 -25.62 6.35 9.33
C LYS A 266 -24.91 5.37 8.40
N CYS A 267 -24.85 4.07 8.74
CA CYS A 267 -24.12 3.06 7.99
C CYS A 267 -24.93 2.52 6.81
N ILE A 268 -24.34 2.58 5.61
CA ILE A 268 -24.92 2.03 4.36
C ILE A 268 -24.43 0.61 4.02
N LEU A 269 -23.77 -0.06 4.96
CA LEU A 269 -23.25 -1.44 4.79
C LEU A 269 -22.34 -1.63 3.55
N CYS A 270 -21.61 -0.59 3.13
CA CYS A 270 -20.72 -0.65 1.95
C CYS A 270 -19.47 -1.53 2.13
N LYS A 271 -19.22 -1.99 3.37
CA LYS A 271 -18.08 -2.83 3.79
C LYS A 271 -16.68 -2.19 3.63
N LYS A 272 -16.55 -0.94 3.17
CA LYS A 272 -15.25 -0.25 3.03
C LYS A 272 -14.41 -0.27 4.30
N CYS A 273 -15.02 0.01 5.46
CA CYS A 273 -14.31 0.04 6.74
C CYS A 273 -13.75 -1.33 7.15
N VAL A 274 -14.56 -2.39 7.06
CA VAL A 274 -14.16 -3.78 7.34
C VAL A 274 -13.01 -4.18 6.42
N ARG A 275 -13.14 -3.91 5.13
CA ARG A 275 -12.14 -4.26 4.11
C ARG A 275 -10.84 -3.47 4.27
N ALA A 276 -10.92 -2.20 4.62
CA ALA A 276 -9.73 -1.41 4.90
C ALA A 276 -8.99 -1.94 6.14
N CYS A 277 -9.72 -2.41 7.16
CA CYS A 277 -9.13 -3.01 8.34
C CYS A 277 -8.48 -4.38 8.05
N SER A 278 -9.09 -5.19 7.17
CA SER A 278 -8.61 -6.53 6.83
C SER A 278 -7.53 -6.57 5.74
N GLU A 279 -7.76 -5.88 4.62
CA GLU A 279 -6.94 -5.97 3.41
C GLU A 279 -5.79 -4.96 3.42
N MET A 280 -5.97 -3.77 4.01
CA MET A 280 -4.93 -2.74 4.00
C MET A 280 -4.12 -2.72 5.31
N GLN A 281 -4.79 -2.75 6.47
CA GLN A 281 -4.11 -2.73 7.76
C GLN A 281 -3.70 -4.12 8.26
N GLY A 282 -4.46 -5.17 7.90
CA GLY A 282 -4.19 -6.55 8.33
C GLY A 282 -4.67 -6.90 9.76
N VAL A 283 -5.36 -6.00 10.46
CA VAL A 283 -5.73 -6.19 11.89
C VAL A 283 -7.06 -6.95 12.06
N ASN A 284 -8.01 -6.82 11.13
CA ASN A 284 -9.32 -7.49 11.21
C ASN A 284 -10.18 -7.16 12.47
N ALA A 285 -10.02 -5.97 13.05
CA ALA A 285 -10.71 -5.56 14.28
C ALA A 285 -12.24 -5.47 14.18
N ILE A 286 -12.77 -5.22 12.97
CA ILE A 286 -14.20 -4.98 12.73
C ILE A 286 -14.72 -5.87 11.61
N SER A 287 -15.97 -6.32 11.74
CA SER A 287 -16.64 -7.14 10.74
C SER A 287 -18.14 -6.86 10.70
N PHE A 288 -18.86 -7.52 9.80
CA PHE A 288 -20.32 -7.55 9.79
C PHE A 288 -20.83 -8.79 10.52
N SER A 289 -21.78 -8.58 11.41
CA SER A 289 -22.52 -9.64 12.09
C SER A 289 -23.96 -9.71 11.58
N ARG A 290 -24.67 -10.79 11.91
CA ARG A 290 -26.07 -11.05 11.50
C ARG A 290 -26.21 -11.18 9.97
N ARG A 291 -27.46 -11.22 9.48
CA ARG A 291 -27.79 -11.43 8.06
C ARG A 291 -28.99 -10.56 7.63
N GLY A 292 -29.05 -10.25 6.34
CA GLY A 292 -30.15 -9.48 5.74
C GLY A 292 -30.27 -8.06 6.30
N PHE A 293 -31.49 -7.59 6.53
CA PHE A 293 -31.75 -6.24 7.06
C PHE A 293 -31.22 -5.98 8.48
N LYS A 294 -30.97 -7.06 9.25
CA LYS A 294 -30.41 -7.00 10.60
C LYS A 294 -28.88 -6.92 10.61
N THR A 295 -28.22 -6.90 9.45
CA THR A 295 -26.76 -6.81 9.37
C THR A 295 -26.26 -5.52 10.01
N GLU A 296 -25.27 -5.62 10.88
CA GLU A 296 -24.65 -4.50 11.58
C GLU A 296 -23.13 -4.61 11.53
N MET A 297 -22.45 -3.47 11.56
CA MET A 297 -20.99 -3.42 11.66
C MET A 297 -20.60 -3.31 13.12
N GLY A 298 -19.69 -4.17 13.57
CA GLY A 298 -19.22 -4.15 14.94
C GLY A 298 -17.96 -4.98 15.14
N THR A 299 -17.57 -5.11 16.40
CA THR A 299 -16.55 -6.06 16.84
C THR A 299 -17.14 -7.45 16.98
N PHE A 300 -16.29 -8.47 16.96
CA PHE A 300 -16.71 -9.85 17.14
C PHE A 300 -17.39 -10.03 18.52
N TYR A 301 -18.66 -10.45 18.53
CA TYR A 301 -19.50 -10.57 19.73
C TYR A 301 -19.62 -9.29 20.59
N GLY A 302 -19.41 -8.10 20.02
CA GLY A 302 -19.45 -6.86 20.80
C GLY A 302 -18.31 -6.72 21.82
N LYS A 303 -17.28 -7.57 21.75
CA LYS A 303 -16.09 -7.50 22.61
C LYS A 303 -15.27 -6.24 22.34
N ASP A 304 -14.25 -6.06 23.17
CA ASP A 304 -13.27 -4.99 23.01
C ASP A 304 -12.62 -4.99 21.63
N LEU A 305 -12.39 -3.78 21.16
CA LEU A 305 -11.85 -3.53 19.84
C LEU A 305 -10.34 -3.77 19.89
N ASP A 306 -9.89 -4.92 19.38
CA ASP A 306 -8.47 -5.17 19.10
C ASP A 306 -8.03 -4.34 17.87
N CYS A 307 -8.00 -3.01 18.04
CA CYS A 307 -7.68 -2.05 17.00
C CYS A 307 -6.55 -1.14 17.46
N GLU A 308 -5.58 -0.96 16.58
CA GLU A 308 -4.44 -0.05 16.76
C GLU A 308 -4.81 1.43 16.54
N PHE A 309 -6.09 1.74 16.33
CA PHE A 309 -6.61 3.07 16.05
C PHE A 309 -5.88 3.80 14.91
N CYS A 310 -5.56 3.11 13.81
CA CYS A 310 -4.96 3.76 12.63
C CYS A 310 -5.92 4.76 11.93
N GLY A 311 -7.23 4.65 12.18
CA GLY A 311 -8.27 5.55 11.63
C GLY A 311 -8.50 5.43 10.12
N ARG A 312 -7.97 4.39 9.47
CA ARG A 312 -8.25 4.15 8.03
C ARG A 312 -9.73 3.95 7.77
N CYS A 313 -10.45 3.28 8.67
CA CYS A 313 -11.90 3.08 8.60
C CYS A 313 -12.69 4.40 8.55
N VAL A 314 -12.23 5.44 9.28
CA VAL A 314 -12.81 6.80 9.27
C VAL A 314 -12.55 7.48 7.92
N SER A 315 -11.32 7.38 7.41
CA SER A 315 -10.93 7.94 6.11
C SER A 315 -11.75 7.37 4.95
N VAL A 316 -11.94 6.05 4.90
CA VAL A 316 -12.63 5.41 3.77
C VAL A 316 -14.16 5.41 3.89
N CYS A 317 -14.71 5.76 5.06
CA CYS A 317 -16.16 5.75 5.26
C CYS A 317 -16.82 6.81 4.36
N PRO A 318 -17.75 6.45 3.46
CA PRO A 318 -18.40 7.41 2.56
C PRO A 318 -19.51 8.23 3.23
N THR A 319 -19.92 7.85 4.45
CA THR A 319 -20.96 8.51 5.23
C THR A 319 -20.43 8.96 6.59
N GLY A 320 -21.27 9.61 7.40
CA GLY A 320 -20.95 9.98 8.77
C GLY A 320 -21.04 8.85 9.80
N ALA A 321 -20.98 7.58 9.37
CA ALA A 321 -21.08 6.45 10.29
C ALA A 321 -19.82 6.24 11.15
N LEU A 322 -18.67 6.63 10.62
CA LEU A 322 -17.39 6.59 11.31
C LEU A 322 -16.76 7.98 11.20
N THR A 323 -16.59 8.64 12.33
CA THR A 323 -16.01 10.00 12.39
C THR A 323 -14.89 10.07 13.42
N ASN A 324 -14.08 11.13 13.34
CA ASN A 324 -12.98 11.35 14.27
C ASN A 324 -13.53 12.05 15.51
N LYS A 325 -13.39 11.43 16.68
CA LYS A 325 -13.92 11.97 17.94
C LYS A 325 -13.25 13.28 18.35
N LEU A 326 -11.95 13.47 18.03
CA LEU A 326 -11.20 14.67 18.38
C LEU A 326 -11.60 15.90 17.58
N SER A 327 -12.05 15.70 16.34
CA SER A 327 -12.43 16.81 15.45
C SER A 327 -13.94 16.95 15.28
N LYS A 328 -14.74 16.14 15.98
CA LYS A 328 -16.19 16.09 15.83
C LYS A 328 -16.81 17.46 16.13
N HIS A 329 -17.55 18.01 15.17
CA HIS A 329 -18.18 19.34 15.25
C HIS A 329 -17.21 20.52 15.44
N ALA A 330 -15.91 20.35 15.26
CA ALA A 330 -14.94 21.43 15.43
C ALA A 330 -14.96 22.44 14.26
N ALA A 331 -15.15 21.95 13.03
CA ALA A 331 -15.23 22.77 11.82
C ALA A 331 -15.88 22.01 10.67
N ARG A 332 -16.43 22.74 9.70
CA ARG A 332 -16.88 22.18 8.41
C ARG A 332 -15.73 22.10 7.40
N PRO A 333 -15.77 21.15 6.45
CA PRO A 333 -14.71 21.00 5.45
C PRO A 333 -14.35 22.29 4.71
N TRP A 334 -15.34 23.12 4.36
CA TRP A 334 -15.13 24.38 3.63
C TRP A 334 -14.59 25.54 4.51
N GLU A 335 -14.61 25.41 5.84
CA GLU A 335 -14.03 26.41 6.75
C GLU A 335 -12.54 26.17 7.00
N MET A 336 -12.01 25.02 6.58
CA MET A 336 -10.65 24.60 6.89
C MET A 336 -9.72 24.85 5.70
N LYS A 337 -8.53 25.38 5.98
CA LYS A 337 -7.44 25.45 5.02
C LYS A 337 -6.65 24.15 5.06
N GLU A 338 -6.44 23.54 3.91
CA GLU A 338 -5.57 22.38 3.77
C GLU A 338 -4.11 22.80 3.57
N THR A 339 -3.18 22.14 4.25
CA THR A 339 -1.74 22.31 4.05
C THR A 339 -1.04 20.97 4.11
N SER A 340 -0.37 20.59 3.01
CA SER A 340 0.41 19.35 2.92
C SER A 340 1.71 19.47 3.70
N THR A 341 2.07 18.42 4.42
CA THR A 341 3.31 18.33 5.21
C THR A 341 3.72 16.86 5.43
N ILE A 342 4.81 16.64 6.16
CA ILE A 342 5.34 15.31 6.50
C ILE A 342 5.16 15.04 7.99
N CYS A 343 4.84 13.80 8.33
CA CYS A 343 4.72 13.31 9.70
C CYS A 343 6.09 13.34 10.42
N PRO A 344 6.22 14.03 11.58
CA PRO A 344 7.50 14.18 12.28
C PRO A 344 7.84 13.02 13.23
N TYR A 345 7.04 11.95 13.27
CA TYR A 345 7.16 10.94 14.33
C TYR A 345 8.18 9.84 14.09
N CYS A 346 8.18 9.22 12.91
CA CYS A 346 9.06 8.11 12.58
C CYS A 346 9.75 8.34 11.23
N GLY A 347 10.83 7.61 10.99
CA GLY A 347 11.61 7.71 9.76
C GLY A 347 10.86 7.30 8.47
N CYS A 348 9.61 6.83 8.55
CA CYS A 348 8.82 6.52 7.36
C CYS A 348 8.45 7.77 6.55
N GLY A 349 8.38 8.96 7.16
CA GLY A 349 8.11 10.20 6.44
C GLY A 349 6.74 10.24 5.74
N CYS A 350 5.68 9.71 6.38
CA CYS A 350 4.34 9.69 5.78
C CYS A 350 3.87 11.11 5.42
N SER A 351 3.38 11.29 4.19
CA SER A 351 2.73 12.53 3.76
C SER A 351 1.36 12.66 4.40
N MET A 352 1.08 13.84 4.94
CA MET A 352 -0.17 14.17 5.62
C MET A 352 -0.65 15.56 5.21
N VAL A 353 -1.93 15.83 5.42
CA VAL A 353 -2.57 17.12 5.16
C VAL A 353 -3.19 17.62 6.46
N LEU A 354 -2.72 18.79 6.90
CA LEU A 354 -3.27 19.50 8.05
C LEU A 354 -4.49 20.30 7.60
N ASN A 355 -5.61 20.12 8.29
CA ASN A 355 -6.78 20.98 8.18
C ASN A 355 -6.72 22.01 9.31
N ILE A 356 -6.60 23.28 8.94
CA ILE A 356 -6.34 24.38 9.86
C ILE A 356 -7.51 25.36 9.83
N LYS A 357 -7.99 25.77 11.01
CA LYS A 357 -8.97 26.84 11.22
C LYS A 357 -8.47 27.74 12.34
N ASP A 358 -8.58 29.06 12.17
CA ASP A 358 -8.15 30.05 13.18
C ASP A 358 -6.71 29.82 13.70
N ASN A 359 -5.79 29.49 12.80
CA ASN A 359 -4.39 29.15 13.08
C ASN A 359 -4.18 27.96 14.04
N LYS A 360 -5.20 27.10 14.20
CA LYS A 360 -5.15 25.86 14.98
C LYS A 360 -5.38 24.65 14.07
N ILE A 361 -4.60 23.60 14.29
CA ILE A 361 -4.81 22.30 13.63
C ILE A 361 -6.06 21.66 14.20
N VAL A 362 -7.07 21.45 13.35
CA VAL A 362 -8.37 20.85 13.70
C VAL A 362 -8.39 19.36 13.42
N ARG A 363 -7.81 18.94 12.28
CA ARG A 363 -7.83 17.55 11.82
C ARG A 363 -6.66 17.24 10.92
N VAL A 364 -6.10 16.03 11.02
CA VAL A 364 -5.11 15.51 10.07
C VAL A 364 -5.73 14.41 9.20
N ILE A 365 -5.54 14.53 7.89
CA ILE A 365 -5.92 13.51 6.90
C ILE A 365 -4.72 13.14 6.04
N ALA A 366 -4.87 12.12 5.21
CA ALA A 366 -3.91 11.82 4.15
C ALA A 366 -4.67 11.54 2.85
N LYS A 367 -4.15 12.04 1.74
CA LYS A 367 -4.75 11.90 0.41
C LYS A 367 -4.25 10.61 -0.24
N GLU A 368 -5.16 9.88 -0.88
CA GLU A 368 -4.78 8.72 -1.69
C GLU A 368 -3.87 9.15 -2.85
N GLY A 369 -2.92 8.29 -3.23
CA GLY A 369 -1.93 8.60 -4.27
C GLY A 369 -0.83 9.58 -3.85
N SER A 370 -0.82 10.03 -2.60
CA SER A 370 0.20 10.96 -2.09
C SER A 370 1.16 10.29 -1.10
N GLY A 371 2.44 10.65 -1.24
CA GLY A 371 3.52 10.21 -0.36
C GLY A 371 3.84 8.73 -0.45
N ILE A 372 4.84 8.31 0.32
CA ILE A 372 5.27 6.91 0.44
C ILE A 372 4.22 6.02 1.11
N ASN A 373 3.29 6.64 1.83
CA ASN A 373 2.21 6.01 2.57
C ASN A 373 0.93 5.82 1.73
N ASN A 374 0.85 6.36 0.51
CA ASN A 374 -0.31 6.25 -0.38
C ASN A 374 -1.66 6.55 0.33
N GLY A 375 -1.67 7.59 1.16
CA GLY A 375 -2.84 7.98 1.95
C GLY A 375 -3.05 7.26 3.29
N ASN A 376 -2.18 6.33 3.70
CA ASN A 376 -2.26 5.65 5.01
C ASN A 376 -1.58 6.45 6.13
N LEU A 377 -2.14 6.44 7.33
CA LEU A 377 -1.51 7.02 8.51
C LEU A 377 -1.72 6.08 9.70
N CYS A 378 -0.75 6.05 10.61
CA CYS A 378 -0.90 5.39 11.90
C CYS A 378 -1.60 6.32 12.92
N VAL A 379 -1.87 5.80 14.12
CA VAL A 379 -2.50 6.55 15.21
C VAL A 379 -1.75 7.85 15.54
N LYS A 380 -0.41 7.82 15.54
CA LYS A 380 0.44 8.99 15.85
C LYS A 380 0.27 10.10 14.82
N GLY A 381 0.43 9.77 13.54
CA GLY A 381 0.29 10.76 12.46
C GLY A 381 -1.14 11.32 12.33
N ARG A 382 -2.16 10.52 12.66
CA ARG A 382 -3.56 10.93 12.50
C ARG A 382 -4.14 11.70 13.68
N TYR A 383 -3.79 11.30 14.91
CA TYR A 383 -4.40 11.85 16.13
C TYR A 383 -3.41 12.57 17.03
N GLY A 384 -2.11 12.29 16.90
CA GLY A 384 -1.05 12.91 17.69
C GLY A 384 -0.67 14.30 17.18
N TYR A 385 -1.60 15.23 17.07
CA TYR A 385 -1.30 16.62 16.69
C TYR A 385 -1.72 17.63 17.79
N THR A 386 -2.43 17.16 18.82
CA THR A 386 -3.00 18.01 19.86
C THR A 386 -1.94 18.75 20.69
N PHE A 387 -0.75 18.15 20.86
CA PHE A 387 0.37 18.73 21.61
C PHE A 387 0.83 20.10 21.06
N VAL A 388 0.56 20.40 19.79
CA VAL A 388 0.93 21.69 19.16
C VAL A 388 0.19 22.85 19.82
N ASN A 389 -1.04 22.61 20.30
CA ASN A 389 -1.91 23.60 20.93
C ASN A 389 -2.01 23.41 22.45
N ASP A 390 -1.14 22.58 23.04
CA ASP A 390 -1.15 22.32 24.46
C ASP A 390 -0.74 23.57 25.27
N GLN A 391 -1.31 23.71 26.47
CA GLN A 391 -1.01 24.82 27.37
C GLN A 391 0.40 24.73 27.97
N GLU A 392 0.97 23.53 28.04
CA GLU A 392 2.34 23.30 28.52
C GLU A 392 3.40 23.66 27.48
N ARG A 393 3.01 23.99 26.25
CA ARG A 393 3.95 24.36 25.18
C ARG A 393 4.71 25.63 25.55
N LEU A 394 6.04 25.54 25.53
CA LEU A 394 6.92 26.68 25.76
C LEU A 394 6.82 27.68 24.60
N THR A 395 6.35 28.90 24.90
CA THR A 395 6.20 30.01 23.95
C THR A 395 7.20 31.15 24.16
N THR A 396 7.87 31.17 25.33
CA THR A 396 8.84 32.21 25.71
C THR A 396 10.10 31.59 26.30
N PRO A 397 11.29 32.14 26.07
CA PRO A 397 12.52 31.69 26.71
C PRO A 397 12.47 31.74 28.24
N LEU A 398 13.14 30.79 28.89
CA LEU A 398 13.21 30.67 30.34
C LEU A 398 14.68 30.60 30.80
N ILE A 399 15.05 31.35 31.83
CA ILE A 399 16.36 31.24 32.49
C ILE A 399 16.15 30.79 33.94
N LYS A 400 16.96 29.84 34.40
CA LYS A 400 16.96 29.40 35.80
C LYS A 400 17.74 30.37 36.68
N ARG A 401 17.08 31.05 37.62
CA ARG A 401 17.69 31.91 38.65
C ARG A 401 17.24 31.44 40.03
N SER A 402 18.19 31.26 40.95
CA SER A 402 17.92 30.79 42.32
C SER A 402 17.02 29.55 42.38
N GLY A 403 17.25 28.58 41.48
CA GLY A 403 16.50 27.33 41.42
C GLY A 403 15.18 27.36 40.65
N LYS A 404 14.65 28.53 40.27
CA LYS A 404 13.36 28.67 39.56
C LYS A 404 13.54 29.18 38.12
N PHE A 405 12.69 28.71 37.21
CA PHE A 405 12.65 29.22 35.83
C PHE A 405 11.84 30.51 35.76
N ILE A 406 12.43 31.55 35.17
CA ILE A 406 11.82 32.87 35.00
C ILE A 406 11.75 33.16 33.49
N ARG A 407 10.61 33.69 33.04
CA ARG A 407 10.41 34.15 31.66
C ARG A 407 11.27 35.38 31.37
N VAL A 408 11.99 35.36 30.25
CA VAL A 408 12.89 36.44 29.82
C VAL A 408 12.69 36.77 28.34
N SER A 409 13.23 37.92 27.91
CA SER A 409 13.26 38.29 26.50
C SER A 409 14.28 37.45 25.71
N TRP A 410 14.10 37.38 24.38
CA TRP A 410 15.05 36.72 23.48
C TRP A 410 16.45 37.36 23.53
N GLU A 411 16.54 38.69 23.61
CA GLU A 411 17.84 39.37 23.71
C GLU A 411 18.59 39.02 25.00
N GLU A 412 17.88 39.00 26.13
CA GLU A 412 18.47 38.63 27.41
C GLU A 412 18.92 37.16 27.40
N ALA A 413 18.11 36.26 26.83
CA ALA A 413 18.44 34.86 26.67
C ALA A 413 19.71 34.66 25.83
N PHE A 414 19.80 35.29 24.66
CA PHE A 414 20.98 35.16 23.79
C PHE A 414 22.24 35.76 24.40
N LYS A 415 22.15 36.94 25.03
CA LYS A 415 23.30 37.56 25.72
C LYS A 415 23.80 36.68 26.87
N PHE A 416 22.87 36.11 27.64
CA PHE A 416 23.20 35.20 28.73
C PHE A 416 23.91 33.94 28.22
N ILE A 417 23.35 33.27 27.20
CA ILE A 417 23.95 32.06 26.61
C ILE A 417 25.33 32.36 26.03
N ALA A 418 25.46 33.43 25.24
CA ALA A 418 26.72 33.80 24.60
C ALA A 418 27.81 34.12 25.64
N SER A 419 27.49 34.85 26.70
CA SER A 419 28.44 35.17 27.78
C SER A 419 28.96 33.90 28.46
N LYS A 420 28.07 32.96 28.79
CA LYS A 420 28.41 31.72 29.49
C LYS A 420 29.24 30.78 28.62
N LEU A 421 28.84 30.59 27.36
CA LEU A 421 29.60 29.76 26.42
C LEU A 421 31.00 30.35 26.17
N LYS A 422 31.11 31.68 26.06
CA LYS A 422 32.41 32.35 25.89
C LYS A 422 33.31 32.14 27.12
N THR A 423 32.79 32.34 28.33
CA THR A 423 33.56 32.10 29.57
C THR A 423 34.03 30.64 29.68
N ILE A 424 33.16 29.67 29.38
CA ILE A 424 33.53 28.24 29.41
C ILE A 424 34.63 27.94 28.39
N LYS A 425 34.47 28.45 27.16
CA LYS A 425 35.46 28.28 26.08
C LYS A 425 36.82 28.89 26.45
N GLU A 426 36.85 30.06 27.09
CA GLU A 426 38.09 30.73 27.52
C GLU A 426 38.77 30.00 28.69
N GLN A 427 38.01 29.40 29.60
CA GLN A 427 38.55 28.74 30.80
C GLN A 427 38.96 27.28 30.59
N ALA A 428 38.13 26.50 29.89
CA ALA A 428 38.27 25.05 29.75
C ALA A 428 38.51 24.59 28.29
N GLY A 429 38.60 25.54 27.35
CA GLY A 429 38.77 25.26 25.93
C GLY A 429 37.46 24.92 25.22
N PRO A 430 37.46 24.91 23.87
CA PRO A 430 36.26 24.67 23.07
C PRO A 430 35.68 23.25 23.22
N ASP A 431 36.53 22.25 23.47
CA ASP A 431 36.09 20.84 23.60
C ASP A 431 35.40 20.52 24.94
N SER A 432 35.35 21.48 25.88
CA SER A 432 34.52 21.37 27.07
C SER A 432 33.02 21.55 26.80
N ILE A 433 32.65 21.94 25.58
CA ILE A 433 31.27 22.21 25.16
C ILE A 433 30.82 21.10 24.22
N MET A 434 29.64 20.53 24.46
CA MET A 434 29.02 19.53 23.59
C MET A 434 27.65 20.00 23.10
N GLY A 435 27.38 19.79 21.81
CA GLY A 435 26.08 20.06 21.20
C GLY A 435 25.32 18.77 20.90
N LEU A 436 24.05 18.70 21.29
CA LEU A 436 23.16 17.58 20.97
C LEU A 436 22.06 18.04 20.00
N GLY A 437 22.16 17.59 18.74
CA GLY A 437 21.13 17.80 17.73
C GLY A 437 19.91 16.90 17.94
N SER A 438 18.77 17.30 17.39
CA SER A 438 17.51 16.56 17.49
C SER A 438 17.10 15.98 16.15
N ALA A 439 16.68 14.71 16.14
CA ALA A 439 16.11 14.06 14.95
C ALA A 439 14.71 14.58 14.57
N TYR A 440 14.05 15.31 15.47
CA TYR A 440 12.77 15.96 15.19
C TYR A 440 12.91 17.33 14.51
N CYS A 441 14.12 17.89 14.49
CA CYS A 441 14.42 19.12 13.77
C CYS A 441 14.71 18.85 12.29
N THR A 442 14.63 19.89 11.46
CA THR A 442 14.93 19.78 10.04
C THR A 442 16.43 19.56 9.79
N ASN A 443 16.78 19.13 8.58
CA ASN A 443 18.18 18.97 8.19
C ASN A 443 18.90 20.32 8.17
N GLU A 444 18.18 21.38 7.81
CA GLU A 444 18.63 22.76 7.79
C GLU A 444 18.96 23.26 9.20
N ASP A 445 18.07 23.02 10.18
CA ASP A 445 18.30 23.38 11.58
C ASP A 445 19.53 22.65 12.14
N ASN A 446 19.63 21.34 11.87
CA ASN A 446 20.78 20.53 12.29
C ASN A 446 22.07 20.95 11.58
N TYR A 447 22.00 21.39 10.31
CA TYR A 447 23.14 21.93 9.58
C TYR A 447 23.63 23.25 10.18
N VAL A 448 22.72 24.17 10.51
CA VAL A 448 23.07 25.44 11.17
C VAL A 448 23.64 25.17 12.55
N PHE A 449 23.06 24.23 13.30
CA PHE A 449 23.54 23.84 14.63
C PHE A 449 24.95 23.25 14.60
N GLN A 450 25.24 22.28 13.75
CA GLN A 450 26.59 21.72 13.64
C GLN A 450 27.60 22.76 13.14
N LYS A 451 27.18 23.67 12.26
CA LYS A 451 28.02 24.77 11.80
C LYS A 451 28.36 25.71 12.95
N PHE A 452 27.39 26.11 13.75
CA PHE A 452 27.61 26.92 14.96
C PHE A 452 28.64 26.27 15.89
N MET A 453 28.49 24.98 16.19
CA MET A 453 29.42 24.26 17.05
C MET A 453 30.84 24.17 16.46
N ARG A 454 30.96 23.87 15.17
CA ARG A 454 32.28 23.71 14.52
C ARG A 454 32.98 25.04 14.23
N THR A 455 32.25 26.08 13.82
CA THR A 455 32.86 27.34 13.38
C THR A 455 32.89 28.39 14.49
N ALA A 456 31.81 28.55 15.27
CA ALA A 456 31.76 29.59 16.29
C ALA A 456 32.36 29.11 17.62
N ILE A 457 31.99 27.90 18.05
CA ILE A 457 32.58 27.31 19.26
C ILE A 457 33.97 26.74 18.97
N GLY A 458 34.15 26.06 17.83
CA GLY A 458 35.45 25.49 17.45
C GLY A 458 35.66 24.07 17.97
N THR A 459 34.59 23.31 18.16
CA THR A 459 34.63 21.92 18.63
C THR A 459 33.94 20.97 17.63
N ASN A 460 34.40 19.73 17.60
CA ASN A 460 33.74 18.63 16.90
C ASN A 460 32.82 17.80 17.80
N ASN A 461 32.65 18.19 19.06
CA ASN A 461 31.78 17.53 20.03
C ASN A 461 30.31 17.83 19.73
N VAL A 462 29.82 17.23 18.64
CA VAL A 462 28.43 17.30 18.20
C VAL A 462 27.93 15.88 18.04
N ASP A 463 26.81 15.58 18.68
CA ASP A 463 26.14 14.28 18.57
C ASP A 463 24.61 14.49 18.49
N THR A 464 23.86 13.40 18.39
CA THR A 464 22.40 13.38 18.43
C THR A 464 21.92 12.19 19.24
N ALA A 465 20.87 12.42 20.05
CA ALA A 465 20.30 11.40 20.92
C ALA A 465 19.76 10.17 20.15
N CYS A 466 19.41 10.34 18.87
CA CYS A 466 18.83 9.26 18.05
C CYS A 466 19.86 8.28 17.49
N PHE A 467 21.08 8.73 17.18
CA PHE A 467 22.04 7.91 16.42
C PHE A 467 22.75 6.87 17.28
N HIS A 468 23.13 7.24 18.52
CA HIS A 468 24.00 6.42 19.37
C HIS A 468 23.31 5.15 19.90
N TYR A 469 21.98 5.16 20.07
CA TYR A 469 21.25 4.05 20.67
C TYR A 469 20.59 3.09 19.68
N GLU A 470 20.21 3.54 18.47
CA GLU A 470 19.35 2.73 17.60
C GLU A 470 20.07 2.15 16.38
N HIS A 471 20.96 2.90 15.71
CA HIS A 471 21.47 2.49 14.39
C HIS A 471 22.95 2.77 14.08
N ALA A 472 23.74 3.35 15.01
CA ALA A 472 25.15 3.68 14.77
C ALA A 472 26.01 2.46 14.35
N ALA A 473 25.82 1.32 15.00
CA ALA A 473 26.54 0.08 14.66
C ALA A 473 26.21 -0.40 13.25
N SER A 474 24.91 -0.43 12.90
CA SER A 474 24.44 -0.81 11.57
C SER A 474 24.99 0.12 10.49
N LEU A 475 25.00 1.43 10.74
CA LEU A 475 25.55 2.42 9.81
C LEU A 475 27.03 2.18 9.53
N LYS A 476 27.82 1.94 10.58
CA LYS A 476 29.26 1.66 10.46
C LYS A 476 29.51 0.40 9.64
N VAL A 477 28.79 -0.68 9.92
CA VAL A 477 28.94 -1.96 9.21
C VAL A 477 28.49 -1.83 7.76
N LEU A 478 27.34 -1.23 7.48
CA LEU A 478 26.84 -1.03 6.13
C LEU A 478 27.78 -0.14 5.31
N THR A 479 28.34 0.92 5.90
CA THR A 479 29.32 1.77 5.23
C THR A 479 30.59 1.00 4.89
N GLN A 480 31.07 0.14 5.79
CA GLN A 480 32.25 -0.71 5.53
C GLN A 480 32.01 -1.76 4.44
N VAL A 481 30.81 -2.35 4.40
CA VAL A 481 30.49 -3.46 3.48
C VAL A 481 30.02 -2.96 2.11
N PHE A 482 29.12 -1.96 2.08
CA PHE A 482 28.45 -1.47 0.87
C PHE A 482 28.89 -0.06 0.45
N GLY A 483 29.73 0.62 1.23
CA GLY A 483 30.15 2.01 0.96
C GLY A 483 29.07 3.05 1.29
N SER A 484 27.89 2.65 1.77
CA SER A 484 26.81 3.55 2.16
C SER A 484 26.18 3.12 3.49
N GLY A 485 25.92 4.09 4.35
CA GLY A 485 25.27 3.91 5.65
C GLY A 485 23.76 4.09 5.59
N SER A 486 23.07 3.56 4.58
CA SER A 486 21.63 3.77 4.41
C SER A 486 20.89 2.48 4.15
N MET A 487 19.56 2.54 4.21
CA MET A 487 18.72 1.48 3.67
C MET A 487 19.04 1.25 2.19
N THR A 488 19.05 -0.02 1.77
CA THR A 488 19.41 -0.44 0.41
C THR A 488 18.21 -0.52 -0.54
N ASN A 489 16.99 -0.50 -0.01
CA ASN A 489 15.75 -0.77 -0.75
C ASN A 489 14.64 0.21 -0.33
N SER A 490 13.72 0.49 -1.23
CA SER A 490 12.53 1.29 -0.96
C SER A 490 11.39 0.45 -0.36
N PHE A 491 10.42 1.10 0.31
CA PHE A 491 9.24 0.40 0.84
C PHE A 491 8.39 -0.26 -0.25
N ASN A 492 8.40 0.25 -1.48
CA ASN A 492 7.60 -0.29 -2.59
C ASN A 492 8.10 -1.67 -3.04
N GLU A 493 9.40 -1.94 -2.91
CA GLU A 493 10.00 -3.22 -3.28
C GLU A 493 9.56 -4.38 -2.38
N ILE A 494 8.98 -4.08 -1.20
CA ILE A 494 8.40 -5.08 -0.30
C ILE A 494 7.26 -5.83 -1.00
N ALA A 495 6.50 -5.17 -1.89
CA ALA A 495 5.40 -5.81 -2.60
C ALA A 495 5.86 -6.91 -3.57
N ASP A 496 7.08 -6.78 -4.11
CA ASP A 496 7.68 -7.73 -5.06
C ASP A 496 8.52 -8.81 -4.35
N ALA A 497 8.77 -8.65 -3.04
CA ALA A 497 9.58 -9.58 -2.26
C ALA A 497 8.88 -10.93 -2.09
N LYS A 498 9.53 -12.01 -2.58
CA LYS A 498 9.03 -13.39 -2.42
C LYS A 498 9.15 -13.91 -0.99
N SER A 499 10.09 -13.36 -0.21
CA SER A 499 10.36 -13.73 1.16
C SER A 499 10.96 -12.54 1.90
N ILE A 500 10.58 -12.36 3.17
CA ILE A 500 11.11 -11.31 4.04
C ILE A 500 11.65 -12.00 5.30
N LEU A 501 12.91 -11.70 5.65
CA LEU A 501 13.49 -12.08 6.93
C LEU A 501 13.53 -10.84 7.82
N VAL A 502 12.86 -10.91 8.98
CA VAL A 502 12.90 -9.88 10.01
C VAL A 502 13.82 -10.39 11.12
N ILE A 503 14.90 -9.65 11.41
CA ILE A 503 15.94 -9.99 12.38
C ILE A 503 15.70 -9.24 13.68
#